data_AF-A0A8C7BWJ2-F1
#
_entry.id   AF-A0A8C7BWJ2-F1
#
_cell.length_a   1.000
_cell.length_b   1.000
_cell.length_c   1.000
_cell.angle_alpha   90.00
_cell.angle_beta   90.00
_cell.angle_gamma   90.00
#
_symmetry.space_group_name_H-M   'P 1'
#
loop_
_entity.id
_entity.type
_entity.pdbx_description
1 polymer ?
#
loop_
_entity_poly.entity_id
_entity_poly.type
_entity_poly.pdbx_seq_one_letter_code
_entity_poly.pdbx_strand_id
1 'polypeptide(L)'
;MLWTYSLLHLAIFCAEVSLDIVLEPDAKTLTVQVGEPATLRCSVTGGDLKNYQVNITDPDPAVYQLRSPKSSNISVCLFTDFDSETNEEQAPEPTMTRLKSTVLDMWSMNSKSNGALAWSASTDFKCNETFHEEFYSNFSCNATLIEKNFETDMNLNFHNLFMIGLRVILLKVAGFNLLMTLQLWSR
;
A
#
# COMPACT_ATOMS: atom_id res chain seq x y z
N MET A 1 53.60 17.94 15.39
CA MET A 1 52.30 17.59 14.78
C MET A 1 51.53 16.75 15.78
N LEU A 2 50.66 17.36 16.60
CA LEU A 2 49.77 16.62 17.49
C LEU A 2 48.52 16.23 16.71
N TRP A 3 48.31 14.93 16.50
CA TRP A 3 47.06 14.38 15.99
C TRP A 3 45.97 14.57 17.03
N THR A 4 45.00 15.43 16.74
CA THR A 4 43.77 15.56 17.53
C THR A 4 42.87 14.37 17.18
N TYR A 5 42.71 13.42 18.11
CA TYR A 5 41.72 12.35 18.02
C TYR A 5 40.33 12.98 17.84
N SER A 6 39.69 12.75 16.70
CA SER A 6 38.31 13.21 16.47
C SER A 6 37.37 12.33 17.28
N LEU A 7 36.94 12.83 18.44
CA LEU A 7 35.83 12.25 19.20
C LEU A 7 34.51 12.57 18.49
N LEU A 8 33.71 11.53 18.23
CA LEU A 8 32.35 11.67 17.72
C LEU A 8 31.37 11.56 18.89
N HIS A 9 30.57 12.58 19.14
CA HIS A 9 29.47 12.53 20.11
C HIS A 9 28.17 12.19 19.37
N LEU A 10 27.61 11.01 19.67
CA LEU A 10 26.35 10.55 19.10
C LEU A 10 25.27 10.63 20.19
N ALA A 11 24.30 11.52 20.01
CA ALA A 11 23.10 11.57 20.84
C ALA A 11 21.98 10.83 20.11
N ILE A 12 21.45 9.76 20.72
CA ILE A 12 20.37 8.93 20.16
C ILE A 12 19.09 9.29 20.91
N PHE A 13 18.11 9.80 20.18
CA PHE A 13 16.76 10.06 20.71
C PHE A 13 15.84 8.93 20.22
N CYS A 14 15.45 8.02 21.11
CA CYS A 14 14.29 7.16 20.88
C CYS A 14 13.06 7.89 21.42
N ALA A 15 12.45 8.74 20.59
CA ALA A 15 11.21 9.42 20.93
C ALA A 15 10.16 9.15 19.84
N GLU A 16 9.17 8.35 20.17
CA GLU A 16 7.85 8.41 19.51
C GLU A 16 6.82 8.71 20.59
N VAL A 17 5.94 9.66 20.32
CA VAL A 17 4.79 9.98 21.17
C VAL A 17 3.66 9.05 20.72
N SER A 18 3.37 8.02 21.51
CA SER A 18 2.10 7.29 21.48
C SER A 18 1.46 7.37 22.86
N LEU A 19 0.14 7.60 22.90
CA LEU A 19 -0.56 8.39 23.92
C LEU A 19 -0.49 7.92 25.39
N ASP A 20 0.15 6.81 25.74
CA ASP A 20 0.22 6.31 27.14
C ASP A 20 1.55 5.64 27.52
N ILE A 21 2.62 5.83 26.75
CA ILE A 21 3.96 5.40 27.16
C ILE A 21 4.86 6.63 27.27
N VAL A 22 5.09 7.08 28.51
CA VAL A 22 6.18 8.02 28.79
C VAL A 22 7.48 7.24 28.66
N LEU A 23 8.06 7.26 27.45
CA LEU A 23 9.42 6.82 27.25
C LEU A 23 10.33 7.89 27.87
N GLU A 24 10.85 7.61 29.07
CA GLU A 24 11.84 8.47 29.71
C GLU A 24 13.17 8.29 28.95
N PRO A 25 13.71 9.34 28.30
CA PRO A 25 14.90 9.20 27.47
C PRO A 25 16.14 8.94 28.34
N ASP A 26 16.68 7.72 28.30
CA ASP A 26 17.99 7.43 28.87
C ASP A 26 19.08 8.00 27.94
N ALA A 27 19.50 9.24 28.23
CA ALA A 27 20.56 9.91 27.48
C ALA A 27 21.92 9.28 27.80
N LYS A 28 22.33 8.28 27.01
CA LYS A 28 23.62 7.61 27.19
C LYS A 28 24.61 8.05 26.12
N THR A 29 25.61 8.84 26.53
CA THR A 29 26.74 9.21 25.68
C THR A 29 27.73 8.05 25.59
N LEU A 30 27.97 7.54 24.38
CA LEU A 30 29.00 6.53 24.10
C LEU A 30 30.16 7.17 23.34
N THR A 31 31.38 6.99 23.84
CA THR A 31 32.60 7.36 23.13
C THR A 31 33.10 6.15 22.35
N VAL A 32 33.02 6.19 21.02
CA VAL A 32 33.50 5.12 20.14
C VAL A 32 34.73 5.64 19.37
N GLN A 33 35.77 4.83 19.24
CA GLN A 33 36.91 5.16 18.39
C GLN A 33 36.58 4.92 16.91
N VAL A 34 37.06 5.81 16.04
CA VAL A 34 36.87 5.71 14.59
C VAL A 34 37.48 4.40 14.08
N GLY A 35 36.64 3.46 13.63
CA GLY A 35 37.06 2.18 13.05
C GLY A 35 36.60 0.92 13.80
N GLU A 36 36.02 1.05 15.00
CA GLU A 36 35.47 -0.09 15.74
C GLU A 36 33.95 -0.23 15.52
N PRO A 37 33.42 -1.45 15.23
CA PRO A 37 31.99 -1.66 15.11
C PRO A 37 31.33 -1.62 16.49
N ALA A 38 30.32 -0.76 16.64
CA ALA A 38 29.50 -0.69 17.84
C ALA A 38 28.10 -1.25 17.56
N THR A 39 27.60 -2.08 18.46
CA THR A 39 26.21 -2.57 18.44
C THR A 39 25.42 -1.82 19.48
N LEU A 40 24.41 -1.06 19.03
CA LEU A 40 23.49 -0.33 19.90
C LEU A 40 22.28 -1.21 20.20
N ARG A 41 21.97 -1.42 21.48
CA ARG A 41 20.82 -2.19 21.91
C ARG A 41 19.94 -1.33 22.81
N CYS A 42 18.75 -0.99 22.33
CA CYS A 42 17.73 -0.34 23.14
C CYS A 42 16.88 -1.42 23.80
N SER A 43 16.68 -1.33 25.12
CA SER A 43 15.68 -2.15 25.82
C SER A 43 14.60 -1.24 26.37
N VAL A 44 13.36 -1.50 26.00
CA VAL A 44 12.20 -0.88 26.64
C VAL A 44 11.83 -1.78 27.82
N THR A 45 11.86 -1.23 29.04
CA THR A 45 11.41 -1.91 30.26
C THR A 45 10.22 -1.16 30.82
N GLY A 46 9.01 -1.71 30.64
CA GLY A 46 7.75 -1.16 31.13
C GLY A 46 6.57 -1.66 30.30
N GLY A 47 5.53 -2.16 30.98
CA GLY A 47 4.28 -2.67 30.38
C GLY A 47 4.39 -4.08 29.78
N ASP A 48 3.36 -4.92 29.99
CA ASP A 48 3.19 -6.15 29.21
C ASP A 48 2.82 -5.73 27.78
N LEU A 49 3.77 -5.81 26.84
CA LEU A 49 3.54 -5.55 25.41
C LEU A 49 2.44 -6.45 24.80
N LYS A 50 1.96 -7.45 25.55
CA LYS A 50 0.81 -8.28 25.16
C LYS A 50 -0.53 -7.56 25.22
N ASN A 51 -0.64 -6.42 25.92
CA ASN A 51 -1.89 -5.70 26.15
C ASN A 51 -1.97 -4.34 25.44
N TYR A 52 -1.19 -4.11 24.38
CA TYR A 52 -1.47 -2.99 23.50
C TYR A 52 -2.64 -3.37 22.58
N GLN A 53 -3.86 -3.36 23.12
CA GLN A 53 -5.06 -3.42 22.30
C GLN A 53 -5.11 -2.12 21.48
N VAL A 54 -4.81 -2.24 20.20
CA VAL A 54 -4.99 -1.15 19.24
C VAL A 54 -6.50 -0.96 19.12
N ASN A 55 -7.02 0.04 19.81
CA ASN A 55 -8.43 0.37 19.73
C ASN A 55 -8.70 1.05 18.37
N ILE A 56 -9.41 0.35 17.48
CA ILE A 56 -9.91 0.94 16.24
C ILE A 56 -11.11 1.80 16.59
N THR A 57 -10.97 3.11 16.42
CA THR A 57 -11.95 4.11 16.86
C THR A 57 -13.16 4.25 15.94
N ASP A 58 -13.08 3.75 14.70
CA ASP A 58 -14.13 3.81 13.68
C ASP A 58 -14.10 2.54 12.81
N PRO A 59 -14.63 1.41 13.30
CA PRO A 59 -14.65 0.15 12.55
C PRO A 59 -15.70 0.21 11.41
N ASP A 60 -15.31 -0.25 10.22
CA ASP A 60 -16.18 -0.39 9.04
C ASP A 60 -16.04 -1.84 8.49
N PRO A 61 -16.56 -2.84 9.22
CA PRO A 61 -16.31 -4.24 8.94
C PRO A 61 -16.81 -4.65 7.56
N ALA A 62 -15.91 -5.16 6.71
CA ALA A 62 -16.25 -5.54 5.35
C ALA A 62 -15.57 -6.85 4.92
N VAL A 63 -16.29 -7.62 4.09
CA VAL A 63 -15.79 -8.89 3.53
C VAL A 63 -15.61 -8.77 2.02
N TYR A 64 -14.39 -9.07 1.56
CA TYR A 64 -14.00 -9.04 0.16
C TYR A 64 -13.60 -10.43 -0.33
N GLN A 65 -14.06 -10.80 -1.53
CA GLN A 65 -13.58 -11.98 -2.23
C GLN A 65 -12.37 -11.63 -3.11
N LEU A 66 -11.19 -12.15 -2.77
CA LEU A 66 -9.98 -11.89 -3.52
C LEU A 66 -9.90 -12.78 -4.78
N ARG A 67 -9.36 -12.21 -5.86
CA ARG A 67 -9.13 -12.92 -7.12
C ARG A 67 -7.66 -13.27 -7.27
N SER A 68 -7.37 -14.55 -7.50
CA SER A 68 -6.04 -14.98 -7.89
C SER A 68 -5.72 -14.51 -9.32
N PRO A 69 -4.50 -14.03 -9.59
CA PRO A 69 -4.08 -13.63 -10.94
C PRO A 69 -4.01 -14.81 -11.92
N LYS A 70 -3.94 -16.04 -11.40
CA LYS A 70 -4.00 -17.29 -12.19
C LYS A 70 -5.24 -18.06 -11.81
N SER A 71 -5.78 -18.84 -12.74
CA SER A 71 -6.90 -19.74 -12.43
C SER A 71 -6.50 -20.72 -11.32
N SER A 72 -7.03 -20.50 -10.13
CA SER A 72 -6.96 -21.42 -9.00
C SER A 72 -8.37 -21.81 -8.62
N ASN A 73 -8.53 -23.05 -8.17
CA ASN A 73 -9.75 -23.53 -7.52
C ASN A 73 -9.87 -23.03 -6.06
N ILE A 74 -8.92 -22.22 -5.60
CA ILE A 74 -8.90 -21.65 -4.26
C ILE A 74 -9.63 -20.31 -4.28
N SER A 75 -10.64 -20.20 -3.43
CA SER A 75 -11.36 -18.96 -3.15
C SER A 75 -10.85 -18.40 -1.81
N VAL A 76 -10.54 -17.11 -1.77
CA VAL A 76 -9.99 -16.43 -0.60
C VAL A 76 -10.90 -15.26 -0.21
N CYS A 77 -11.24 -15.19 1.07
CA CYS A 77 -12.04 -14.12 1.67
C CYS A 77 -11.16 -13.33 2.63
N LEU A 78 -11.14 -12.01 2.45
CA LEU A 78 -10.52 -11.05 3.35
C LEU A 78 -11.63 -10.37 4.14
N PHE A 79 -11.57 -10.51 5.47
CA PHE A 79 -12.38 -9.73 6.41
C PHE A 79 -11.50 -8.63 7.00
N THR A 80 -11.94 -7.38 6.91
CA THR A 80 -11.12 -6.21 7.24
C THR A 80 -11.91 -5.16 8.02
N ASP A 81 -11.19 -4.22 8.65
CA ASP A 81 -11.73 -3.00 9.27
C ASP A 81 -12.73 -3.24 10.43
N PHE A 82 -12.70 -4.42 11.03
CA PHE A 82 -13.51 -4.78 12.20
C PHE A 82 -12.89 -4.32 13.52
N ASP A 83 -13.72 -4.20 14.56
CA ASP A 83 -13.30 -3.76 15.89
C ASP A 83 -12.33 -4.74 16.57
N SER A 84 -11.70 -4.34 17.68
CA SER A 84 -10.79 -5.22 18.42
C SER A 84 -11.51 -6.28 19.28
N GLU A 85 -12.85 -6.24 19.36
CA GLU A 85 -13.67 -7.06 20.26
C GLU A 85 -14.48 -8.14 19.53
N THR A 86 -14.22 -8.39 18.24
CA THR A 86 -14.83 -9.52 17.55
C THR A 86 -14.36 -10.84 18.16
N ASN A 87 -15.22 -11.47 18.94
CA ASN A 87 -15.00 -12.82 19.46
C ASN A 87 -14.84 -13.79 18.27
N GLU A 88 -13.68 -14.43 18.18
CA GLU A 88 -13.37 -15.50 17.23
C GLU A 88 -14.23 -16.76 17.53
N GLU A 89 -15.54 -16.70 17.31
CA GLU A 89 -16.44 -17.84 17.48
C GLU A 89 -16.93 -18.35 16.12
N GLN A 90 -16.21 -19.35 15.60
CA GLN A 90 -16.78 -20.64 15.16
C GLN A 90 -15.68 -21.55 14.63
N ALA A 91 -15.77 -22.83 14.98
CA ALA A 91 -14.87 -23.87 14.50
C ALA A 91 -14.96 -23.95 12.97
N PRO A 92 -13.82 -24.01 12.26
CA PRO A 92 -13.84 -24.08 10.80
C PRO A 92 -14.53 -25.37 10.33
N GLU A 93 -15.43 -25.25 9.36
CA GLU A 93 -15.83 -26.35 8.49
C GLU A 93 -14.57 -27.11 8.02
N PRO A 94 -14.56 -28.45 7.96
CA PRO A 94 -13.34 -29.26 7.78
C PRO A 94 -12.57 -29.01 6.47
N THR A 95 -13.16 -28.27 5.53
CA THR A 95 -12.57 -27.91 4.23
C THR A 95 -12.11 -26.45 4.15
N MET A 96 -12.27 -25.67 5.21
CA MET A 96 -11.94 -24.25 5.28
C MET A 96 -10.78 -24.01 6.24
N THR A 97 -9.79 -23.25 5.81
CA THR A 97 -8.73 -22.76 6.70
C THR A 97 -8.99 -21.29 7.01
N ARG A 98 -9.01 -20.94 8.30
CA ARG A 98 -9.10 -19.56 8.81
C ARG A 98 -7.83 -19.21 9.59
N LEU A 99 -7.25 -18.06 9.29
CA LEU A 99 -6.15 -17.48 10.06
C LEU A 99 -6.70 -16.58 11.17
N LYS A 100 -5.93 -16.47 12.25
CA LYS A 100 -6.16 -15.49 13.32
C LYS A 100 -6.07 -14.07 12.77
N SER A 101 -6.76 -13.14 13.43
CA SER A 101 -6.70 -11.73 13.10
C SER A 101 -5.29 -11.16 13.24
N THR A 102 -4.92 -10.26 12.35
CA THR A 102 -3.67 -9.48 12.40
C THR A 102 -3.95 -8.01 12.17
N VAL A 103 -3.17 -7.13 12.79
CA VAL A 103 -3.26 -5.68 12.58
C VAL A 103 -2.28 -5.27 11.48
N LEU A 104 -2.78 -4.59 10.45
CA LEU A 104 -1.99 -3.91 9.43
C LEU A 104 -1.87 -2.42 9.80
N ASP A 105 -0.64 -1.92 9.88
CA ASP A 105 -0.35 -0.49 10.06
C ASP A 105 0.14 0.10 8.73
N MET A 106 -0.67 0.98 8.14
CA MET A 106 -0.39 1.65 6.88
C MET A 106 0.10 3.08 7.14
N TRP A 107 1.43 3.21 7.25
CA TRP A 107 2.10 4.47 7.55
C TRP A 107 1.76 5.61 6.58
N SER A 108 1.67 5.34 5.28
CA SER A 108 1.40 6.37 4.27
C SER A 108 0.05 7.06 4.44
N MET A 109 -0.92 6.38 5.07
CA MET A 109 -2.25 6.91 5.36
C MET A 109 -2.47 7.16 6.85
N ASN A 110 -1.45 6.94 7.69
CA ASN A 110 -1.57 6.93 9.15
C ASN A 110 -2.80 6.14 9.63
N SER A 111 -3.06 4.99 9.00
CA SER A 111 -4.27 4.20 9.23
C SER A 111 -3.90 2.79 9.68
N LYS A 112 -4.67 2.26 10.63
CA LYS A 112 -4.52 0.90 11.15
C LYS A 112 -5.80 0.13 10.89
N SER A 113 -5.68 -1.10 10.41
CA SER A 113 -6.82 -1.94 10.08
C SER A 113 -6.59 -3.37 10.57
N ASN A 114 -7.63 -3.99 11.09
CA ASN A 114 -7.64 -5.41 11.42
C ASN A 114 -7.94 -6.23 10.18
N GLY A 115 -7.27 -7.36 10.00
CA GLY A 115 -7.48 -8.27 8.88
C GLY A 115 -7.49 -9.72 9.31
N ALA A 116 -8.45 -10.49 8.79
CA ALA A 116 -8.52 -11.94 8.91
C ALA A 116 -8.72 -12.58 7.53
N LEU A 117 -8.13 -13.77 7.35
CA LEU A 117 -8.18 -14.48 6.08
C LEU A 117 -8.84 -15.84 6.26
N ALA A 118 -9.72 -16.19 5.33
CA ALA A 118 -10.27 -17.52 5.18
C ALA A 118 -10.17 -17.98 3.74
N TRP A 119 -9.83 -19.25 3.50
CA TRP A 119 -9.81 -19.80 2.16
C TRP A 119 -10.23 -21.28 2.14
N SER A 120 -10.70 -21.70 0.97
CA SER A 120 -11.03 -23.10 0.70
C SER A 120 -10.89 -23.40 -0.80
N ALA A 121 -10.68 -24.68 -1.09
CA ALA A 121 -10.75 -25.23 -2.45
C ALA A 121 -12.13 -25.81 -2.79
N SER A 122 -13.09 -25.77 -1.84
CA SER A 122 -14.45 -26.26 -2.05
C SER A 122 -15.22 -25.32 -2.98
N THR A 123 -16.06 -25.90 -3.86
CA THR A 123 -17.00 -25.14 -4.71
C THR A 123 -18.14 -24.51 -3.92
N ASP A 124 -18.41 -25.03 -2.73
CA ASP A 124 -19.50 -24.57 -1.86
C ASP A 124 -19.05 -23.40 -0.97
N PHE A 125 -17.75 -23.08 -0.95
CA PHE A 125 -17.21 -22.01 -0.13
C PHE A 125 -17.56 -20.63 -0.71
N LYS A 126 -18.31 -19.85 0.06
CA LYS A 126 -18.71 -18.48 -0.29
C LYS A 126 -18.39 -17.51 0.85
N CYS A 127 -17.84 -16.35 0.49
CA CYS A 127 -17.43 -15.34 1.46
C CYS A 127 -18.61 -14.68 2.20
N ASN A 128 -19.80 -14.60 1.58
CA ASN A 128 -21.00 -14.03 2.19
C ASN A 128 -21.44 -14.78 3.47
N GLU A 129 -21.17 -16.08 3.53
CA GLU A 129 -21.60 -16.98 4.61
C GLU A 129 -20.47 -17.23 5.62
N THR A 130 -19.25 -16.76 5.36
CA THR A 130 -18.07 -17.08 6.18
C THR A 130 -17.95 -16.21 7.43
N PHE A 131 -18.20 -14.90 7.30
CA PHE A 131 -18.02 -13.94 8.40
C PHE A 131 -19.33 -13.27 8.84
N HIS A 132 -20.47 -13.56 8.20
CA HIS A 132 -21.78 -12.98 8.50
C HIS A 132 -21.85 -11.44 8.49
N GLU A 133 -20.92 -10.80 7.77
CA GLU A 133 -20.83 -9.34 7.63
C GLU A 133 -21.18 -8.87 6.21
N GLU A 134 -21.20 -7.56 6.00
CA GLU A 134 -21.50 -6.97 4.69
C GLU A 134 -20.51 -7.46 3.63
N PHE A 135 -21.05 -8.15 2.61
CA PHE A 135 -20.26 -8.77 1.56
C PHE A 135 -20.28 -7.94 0.28
N TYR A 136 -19.10 -7.44 -0.09
CA TYR A 136 -18.91 -6.66 -1.30
C TYR A 136 -18.56 -7.58 -2.49
N SER A 137 -19.59 -8.07 -3.18
CA SER A 137 -19.46 -8.88 -4.41
C SER A 137 -19.60 -8.10 -5.71
N ASN A 138 -20.07 -6.85 -5.63
CA ASN A 138 -20.41 -6.07 -6.80
C ASN A 138 -19.19 -5.33 -7.36
N PHE A 139 -18.95 -5.52 -8.65
CA PHE A 139 -17.96 -4.76 -9.41
C PHE A 139 -18.47 -3.32 -9.62
N SER A 140 -18.11 -2.41 -8.71
CA SER A 140 -18.31 -0.98 -8.94
C SER A 140 -17.17 -0.45 -9.83
N CYS A 141 -17.44 -0.32 -11.14
CA CYS A 141 -16.47 0.28 -12.06
C CYS A 141 -16.56 1.81 -11.97
N ASN A 142 -15.73 2.43 -11.15
CA ASN A 142 -15.62 3.89 -11.08
C ASN A 142 -14.50 4.40 -12.00
N ALA A 143 -14.89 4.88 -13.19
CA ALA A 143 -13.95 5.43 -14.18
C ALA A 143 -13.11 6.62 -13.64
N THR A 144 -13.68 7.45 -12.77
CA THR A 144 -12.98 8.61 -12.19
C THR A 144 -11.85 8.23 -11.23
N LEU A 145 -11.95 7.06 -10.59
CA LEU A 145 -10.88 6.55 -9.74
C LEU A 145 -9.72 6.00 -10.59
N ILE A 146 -10.04 5.37 -11.72
CA ILE A 146 -9.05 4.83 -12.66
C ILE A 146 -8.21 5.95 -13.28
N GLU A 147 -8.83 7.09 -13.59
CA GLU A 147 -8.13 8.26 -14.14
C GLU A 147 -7.05 8.81 -13.20
N LYS A 148 -7.25 8.77 -11.87
CA LYS A 148 -6.26 9.22 -10.89
C LYS A 148 -4.96 8.41 -10.92
N ASN A 149 -5.03 7.16 -11.39
CA ASN A 149 -3.88 6.27 -11.50
C ASN A 149 -3.24 6.32 -12.90
N PHE A 150 -3.66 7.25 -13.77
CA PHE A 150 -3.09 7.38 -15.10
C PHE A 150 -1.73 8.10 -15.03
N GLU A 151 -0.67 7.32 -15.19
CA GLU A 151 0.69 7.83 -15.34
C GLU A 151 1.13 7.81 -16.81
N THR A 152 1.82 8.86 -17.25
CA THR A 152 2.34 8.96 -18.61
C THR A 152 3.82 8.62 -18.68
N ASP A 153 4.16 7.62 -19.48
CA ASP A 153 5.55 7.29 -19.82
C ASP A 153 6.11 8.22 -20.92
N MET A 154 7.43 8.43 -20.93
CA MET A 154 8.17 9.23 -21.90
C MET A 154 7.97 8.71 -23.33
N ASN A 155 7.86 7.39 -23.52
CA ASN A 155 7.61 6.82 -24.83
C ASN A 155 6.23 7.22 -25.38
N LEU A 156 5.21 7.25 -24.52
CA LEU A 156 3.86 7.69 -24.90
C LEU A 156 3.86 9.18 -25.26
N ASN A 157 4.62 10.00 -24.53
CA ASN A 157 4.80 11.41 -24.83
C ASN A 157 5.48 11.62 -26.19
N PHE A 158 6.52 10.84 -26.51
CA PHE A 158 7.18 10.89 -27.80
C PHE A 158 6.27 10.47 -28.95
N HIS A 159 5.49 9.40 -28.78
CA HIS A 159 4.51 8.97 -29.78
C HIS A 159 3.45 10.05 -30.02
N ASN A 160 2.93 10.69 -28.97
CA ASN A 160 1.97 11.78 -29.13
C ASN A 160 2.57 12.96 -29.90
N LEU A 161 3.80 13.37 -29.55
CA LEU A 161 4.51 14.43 -30.24
C LEU A 161 4.78 14.08 -31.72
N PHE A 162 5.18 12.84 -31.99
CA PHE A 162 5.40 12.33 -33.34
C PHE A 162 4.11 12.39 -34.17
N MET A 163 2.97 11.99 -33.58
CA MET A 163 1.66 12.08 -34.23
C MET A 163 1.25 13.52 -34.53
N ILE A 164 1.52 14.46 -33.61
CA ILE A 164 1.31 15.89 -33.85
C ILE A 164 2.20 16.37 -35.01
N GLY A 165 3.47 15.97 -35.03
CA GLY A 165 4.41 16.28 -36.11
C GLY A 165 3.92 15.78 -37.48
N LEU A 166 3.47 14.52 -37.55
CA LEU A 166 2.90 13.95 -38.78
C LEU A 166 1.66 14.72 -39.26
N ARG A 167 0.76 15.12 -38.34
CA ARG A 167 -0.41 15.92 -38.68
C ARG A 167 -0.04 17.28 -39.29
N VAL A 168 0.97 17.94 -38.74
CA VAL A 168 1.47 19.22 -39.28
C VAL A 168 2.07 19.05 -40.68
N ILE A 169 2.87 18.00 -40.89
CA ILE A 169 3.46 17.69 -42.20
C ILE A 169 2.35 17.43 -43.22
N LEU A 170 1.35 16.62 -42.85
CA LEU A 170 0.24 16.26 -43.74
C LEU A 170 -0.57 17.49 -44.16
N LEU A 171 -0.88 18.39 -43.22
CA LEU A 171 -1.56 19.66 -43.53
C LEU A 171 -0.74 20.54 -44.49
N LYS A 172 0.58 20.63 -44.29
CA LYS A 172 1.47 21.39 -45.18
C LYS A 172 1.52 20.79 -46.59
N VAL A 173 1.67 19.48 -46.70
CA VAL A 173 1.72 18.78 -47.99
C VAL A 173 0.39 18.90 -48.72
N ALA A 174 -0.73 18.71 -48.03
CA ALA A 174 -2.06 18.88 -48.62
C ALA A 174 -2.30 20.32 -49.10
N GLY A 175 -1.91 21.31 -48.30
CA GLY A 175 -2.01 22.72 -48.67
C GLY A 175 -1.14 23.08 -49.88
N PHE A 176 0.10 22.58 -49.92
CA PHE A 176 0.99 22.77 -51.07
C PHE A 176 0.41 22.13 -52.34
N ASN A 177 -0.05 20.88 -52.25
CA ASN A 177 -0.67 20.18 -53.38
C ASN A 177 -1.90 20.92 -53.90
N LEU A 178 -2.78 21.41 -53.02
CA LEU A 178 -3.94 22.23 -53.42
C LEU A 178 -3.53 23.52 -54.11
N LEU A 179 -2.51 24.21 -53.62
CA LEU A 179 -2.02 25.45 -54.23
C LEU A 179 -1.44 25.20 -55.63
N MET A 180 -0.65 24.13 -55.78
CA MET A 180 -0.07 23.74 -57.06
C MET A 180 -1.13 23.32 -58.08
N THR A 181 -2.15 22.56 -57.67
CA THR A 181 -3.24 22.17 -58.58
C THR A 181 -4.07 23.38 -59.01
N LEU A 182 -4.39 24.30 -58.09
CA LEU A 182 -5.10 25.54 -58.43
C LEU A 182 -4.30 26.44 -59.39
N GLN A 183 -2.98 26.58 -59.20
CA GLN A 183 -2.14 27.35 -60.10
C GLN A 183 -2.06 26.75 -61.51
N LEU A 184 -1.95 25.42 -61.61
CA LEU A 184 -1.95 24.71 -62.90
C LEU A 184 -3.30 24.78 -63.60
N TRP A 185 -4.40 24.86 -62.85
CA TRP A 185 -5.75 24.93 -63.40
C TRP A 185 -6.18 26.35 -63.78
N SER A 186 -5.53 27.37 -63.20
CA SER A 186 -5.76 28.79 -63.49
C SER A 186 -5.11 29.27 -64.80
N ARG A 187 -4.29 28.43 -65.45
CA ARG A 187 -3.51 28.77 -66.64
C ARG A 187 -4.03 28.03 -67.85
#